data_AF-A0AAW6IX09-F1
#
_entry.id   AF-A0AAW6IX09-F1
#
_cell.length_a   1.000
_cell.length_b   1.000
_cell.length_c   1.000
_cell.angle_alpha   90.00
_cell.angle_beta   90.00
_cell.angle_gamma   90.00
#
_symmetry.space_group_name_H-M   'P 1'
#
loop_
_entity.id
_entity.type
_entity.pdbx_description
1 polymer ?
#
loop_
_entity_poly.entity_id
_entity_poly.type
_entity_poly.pdbx_seq_one_letter_code
_entity_poly.pdbx_strand_id
1 'polypeptide(L)'
;MKPEEKEELQVHCVARDKAMKNRDKFARQTDGYNNQNPKVNEQSAKIGEKAADMAVKANYPDYKRIHPDSLDNSTSVSGNFDMVYQNSEGDVIIVEAKGGKSPLGKKQIGDQDYQQGTKKYAQAITENMKGRDTATDRKAAKAIDKAARRKKNEIKYLHIETPIEKTEQGSRVREVKISEFDIGR
;
A
#
# COMPACT_ATOMS: atom_id res chain seq x y z
N MET A 1 4.82 -0.11 -17.49
CA MET A 1 4.03 -1.30 -17.14
C MET A 1 3.92 -2.19 -18.37
N LYS A 2 4.38 -3.43 -18.22
CA LYS A 2 4.40 -4.45 -19.26
C LYS A 2 2.98 -4.98 -19.54
N PRO A 3 2.71 -5.62 -20.69
CA PRO A 3 1.39 -6.15 -21.01
C PRO A 3 0.84 -7.13 -19.96
N GLU A 4 1.67 -8.04 -19.46
CA GLU A 4 1.30 -9.05 -18.47
C GLU A 4 0.89 -8.44 -17.12
N GLU A 5 1.57 -7.38 -16.69
CA GLU A 5 1.23 -6.60 -15.48
C GLU A 5 -0.14 -5.93 -15.63
N LYS A 6 -0.44 -5.42 -16.83
CA LYS A 6 -1.75 -4.83 -17.12
C LYS A 6 -2.86 -5.87 -17.08
N GLU A 7 -2.62 -7.07 -17.60
CA GLU A 7 -3.58 -8.16 -17.58
C GLU A 7 -3.90 -8.62 -16.15
N GLU A 8 -2.88 -8.76 -15.30
CA GLU A 8 -3.06 -9.08 -13.88
C GLU A 8 -3.94 -8.02 -13.16
N LEU A 9 -3.63 -6.73 -13.37
CA LEU A 9 -4.42 -5.64 -12.76
C LEU A 9 -5.83 -5.53 -13.35
N GLN A 10 -6.02 -5.94 -14.62
CA GLN A 10 -7.33 -5.86 -15.29
C GLN A 10 -8.36 -6.77 -14.62
N VAL A 11 -7.95 -7.95 -14.11
CA VAL A 11 -8.83 -8.86 -13.36
C VAL A 11 -9.47 -8.14 -12.17
N HIS A 12 -8.68 -7.38 -11.41
CA HIS A 12 -9.15 -6.59 -10.27
C HIS A 12 -9.98 -5.39 -10.70
N CYS A 13 -9.67 -4.76 -11.84
CA CYS A 13 -10.47 -3.68 -12.40
C CYS A 13 -11.89 -4.16 -12.75
N VAL A 14 -12.02 -5.33 -13.38
CA VAL A 14 -13.32 -5.95 -13.70
C VAL A 14 -14.10 -6.29 -12.42
N ALA A 15 -13.42 -6.88 -11.42
CA ALA A 15 -14.04 -7.19 -10.14
C ALA A 15 -14.53 -5.92 -9.42
N ARG A 16 -13.72 -4.86 -9.43
CA ARG A 16 -14.05 -3.54 -8.88
C ARG A 16 -15.28 -2.94 -9.56
N ASP A 17 -15.35 -2.98 -10.89
CA ASP A 17 -16.50 -2.47 -11.65
C ASP A 17 -17.78 -3.23 -11.33
N LYS A 18 -17.71 -4.56 -11.20
CA LYS A 18 -18.85 -5.38 -10.78
C LYS A 18 -19.30 -5.00 -9.36
N ALA A 19 -18.36 -4.80 -8.44
CA ALA A 19 -18.66 -4.35 -7.08
C ALA A 19 -19.31 -2.95 -7.06
N MET A 20 -18.81 -2.02 -7.88
CA MET A 20 -19.39 -0.67 -8.01
C MET A 20 -20.82 -0.73 -8.57
N LYS A 21 -21.05 -1.50 -9.64
CA LYS A 21 -22.40 -1.71 -10.19
C LYS A 21 -23.38 -2.25 -9.16
N ASN A 22 -22.92 -3.14 -8.27
CA ASN A 22 -23.78 -3.67 -7.21
C ASN A 22 -24.01 -2.67 -6.07
N ARG A 23 -22.99 -1.90 -5.69
CA ARG A 23 -23.09 -0.83 -4.69
C ARG A 23 -24.04 0.27 -5.15
N ASP A 24 -23.94 0.68 -6.42
CA ASP A 24 -24.69 1.81 -6.98
C ASP A 24 -26.18 1.49 -7.21
N LYS A 25 -26.62 0.25 -6.98
CA LYS A 25 -28.05 -0.11 -6.88
C LYS A 25 -28.71 0.42 -5.61
N PHE A 26 -27.91 0.85 -4.63
CA PHE A 26 -28.38 1.35 -3.35
C PHE A 26 -28.05 2.83 -3.19
N ALA A 27 -28.95 3.58 -2.56
CA ALA A 27 -28.67 4.97 -2.19
C ALA A 27 -27.50 5.02 -1.19
N ARG A 28 -26.69 6.09 -1.26
CA ARG A 28 -25.56 6.30 -0.33
C ARG A 28 -26.04 6.25 1.13
N GLN A 29 -25.16 5.78 2.01
CA GLN A 29 -25.40 5.66 3.47
C GLN A 29 -26.46 4.62 3.89
N THR A 30 -27.08 3.91 2.96
CA THR A 30 -27.92 2.75 3.29
C THR A 30 -27.07 1.53 3.63
N ASP A 31 -27.64 0.57 4.37
CA ASP A 31 -26.99 -0.71 4.68
C ASP A 31 -26.57 -1.45 3.42
N GLY A 32 -27.43 -1.44 2.38
CA GLY A 32 -27.11 -2.02 1.08
C GLY A 32 -25.86 -1.41 0.45
N TYR A 33 -25.71 -0.08 0.51
CA TYR A 33 -24.49 0.60 0.05
C TYR A 33 -23.28 0.25 0.91
N ASN A 34 -23.43 0.34 2.24
CA ASN A 34 -22.34 0.12 3.21
C ASN A 34 -21.82 -1.32 3.18
N ASN A 35 -22.66 -2.30 2.82
CA ASN A 35 -22.26 -3.71 2.67
C ASN A 35 -21.50 -4.00 1.36
N GLN A 36 -21.67 -3.17 0.32
CA GLN A 36 -20.98 -3.35 -0.96
C GLN A 36 -19.71 -2.50 -1.08
N ASN A 37 -19.67 -1.33 -0.42
CA ASN A 37 -18.54 -0.41 -0.51
C ASN A 37 -17.18 -1.04 -0.11
N PRO A 38 -17.09 -1.90 0.94
CA PRO A 38 -15.86 -2.61 1.27
C PRO A 38 -15.30 -3.46 0.13
N LYS A 39 -16.16 -4.05 -0.71
CA LYS A 39 -15.72 -4.85 -1.87
C LYS A 39 -15.08 -3.99 -2.95
N VAL A 40 -15.59 -2.77 -3.15
CA VAL A 40 -14.97 -1.79 -4.06
C VAL A 40 -13.61 -1.36 -3.51
N ASN A 41 -13.54 -1.09 -2.21
CA ASN A 41 -12.31 -0.69 -1.54
C ASN A 41 -11.25 -1.80 -1.58
N GLU A 42 -11.64 -3.06 -1.33
CA GLU A 42 -10.75 -4.22 -1.40
C GLU A 42 -10.12 -4.37 -2.78
N GLN A 43 -10.91 -4.30 -3.85
CA GLN A 43 -10.34 -4.39 -5.20
C GLN A 43 -9.49 -3.17 -5.55
N SER A 44 -9.84 -1.98 -5.04
CA SER A 44 -8.99 -0.79 -5.21
C SER A 44 -7.65 -0.95 -4.48
N ALA A 45 -7.65 -1.49 -3.26
CA ALA A 45 -6.44 -1.78 -2.50
C ALA A 45 -5.55 -2.81 -3.24
N LYS A 46 -6.13 -3.93 -3.68
CA LYS A 46 -5.40 -4.95 -4.46
C LYS A 46 -4.75 -4.40 -5.73
N ILE A 47 -5.46 -3.53 -6.46
CA ILE A 47 -4.88 -2.84 -7.63
C ILE A 47 -3.67 -2.00 -7.21
N GLY A 48 -3.81 -1.20 -6.15
CA GLY A 48 -2.73 -0.35 -5.65
C GLY A 48 -1.51 -1.16 -5.19
N GLU A 49 -1.71 -2.18 -4.36
CA GLU A 49 -0.66 -3.00 -3.79
C GLU A 49 0.12 -3.77 -4.86
N LYS A 50 -0.57 -4.44 -5.79
CA LYS A 50 0.08 -5.18 -6.89
C LYS A 50 0.84 -4.24 -7.83
N ALA A 51 0.23 -3.13 -8.23
CA ALA A 51 0.88 -2.17 -9.11
C ALA A 51 2.11 -1.52 -8.44
N ALA A 52 2.04 -1.27 -7.14
CA ALA A 52 3.15 -0.75 -6.36
C ALA A 52 4.29 -1.76 -6.21
N ASP A 53 4.00 -3.05 -5.99
CA ASP A 53 5.01 -4.11 -5.98
C ASP A 53 5.71 -4.26 -7.34
N MET A 54 4.96 -4.25 -8.44
CA MET A 54 5.51 -4.24 -9.79
C MET A 54 6.44 -3.03 -10.01
N ALA A 55 6.00 -1.84 -9.58
CA ALA A 55 6.77 -0.61 -9.69
C ALA A 55 8.07 -0.65 -8.86
N VAL A 56 8.03 -1.15 -7.62
CA VAL A 56 9.24 -1.31 -6.79
C VAL A 56 10.20 -2.29 -7.42
N LYS A 57 9.74 -3.47 -7.85
CA LYS A 57 10.60 -4.48 -8.51
C LYS A 57 11.26 -3.95 -9.78
N ALA A 58 10.56 -3.10 -10.55
CA ALA A 58 11.11 -2.52 -11.77
C ALA A 58 12.16 -1.43 -11.51
N ASN A 59 11.97 -0.61 -10.46
CA ASN A 59 12.85 0.54 -10.19
C ASN A 59 13.96 0.23 -9.18
N TYR A 60 13.78 -0.80 -8.34
CA TYR A 60 14.68 -1.18 -7.25
C TYR A 60 14.93 -2.71 -7.26
N PRO A 61 15.54 -3.26 -8.33
CA PRO A 61 15.63 -4.71 -8.56
C PRO A 61 16.48 -5.47 -7.53
N ASP A 62 17.33 -4.79 -6.78
CA ASP A 62 18.16 -5.34 -5.70
C ASP A 62 17.41 -5.46 -4.35
N TYR A 63 16.25 -4.81 -4.22
CA TYR A 63 15.41 -4.86 -3.03
C TYR A 63 14.48 -6.07 -3.06
N LYS A 64 14.38 -6.76 -1.93
CA LYS A 64 13.46 -7.90 -1.75
C LYS A 64 12.35 -7.53 -0.79
N ARG A 65 11.11 -7.85 -1.16
CA ARG A 65 9.96 -7.68 -0.26
C ARG A 65 10.13 -8.57 0.96
N ILE A 66 10.05 -7.97 2.15
CA ILE A 66 10.13 -8.68 3.43
C ILE A 66 8.81 -8.63 4.21
N HIS A 67 7.90 -7.74 3.80
CA HIS A 67 6.52 -7.66 4.28
C HIS A 67 5.60 -7.09 3.19
N PRO A 68 4.38 -7.62 3.04
CA PRO A 68 3.94 -8.94 3.49
C PRO A 68 4.63 -10.05 2.67
N ASP A 69 4.44 -11.30 3.08
CA ASP A 69 4.88 -12.48 2.33
C ASP A 69 4.05 -12.68 1.05
N SER A 70 2.73 -12.50 1.13
CA SER A 70 1.80 -12.58 0.01
C SER A 70 0.92 -11.34 -0.08
N LEU A 71 0.75 -10.80 -1.30
CA LEU A 71 -0.22 -9.73 -1.58
C LEU A 71 -1.64 -10.25 -1.82
N ASP A 72 -1.79 -11.54 -2.16
CA ASP A 72 -3.11 -12.12 -2.39
C ASP A 72 -3.82 -12.45 -1.06
N ASN A 73 -3.01 -12.73 -0.03
CA ASN A 73 -3.47 -13.03 1.33
C ASN A 73 -3.18 -11.91 2.32
N SER A 74 -2.59 -10.78 1.88
CA SER A 74 -2.42 -9.64 2.76
C SER A 74 -3.77 -8.99 3.02
N THR A 75 -4.11 -8.87 4.29
CA THR A 75 -5.17 -7.97 4.71
C THR A 75 -4.50 -6.65 5.06
N SER A 76 -4.77 -5.57 4.31
CA SER A 76 -4.39 -4.23 4.74
C SER A 76 -5.14 -3.93 6.04
N VAL A 77 -4.42 -3.94 7.16
CA VAL A 77 -4.98 -3.76 8.49
C VAL A 77 -4.42 -2.47 9.07
N SER A 78 -5.18 -1.84 9.96
CA SER A 78 -4.63 -0.73 10.73
C SER A 78 -3.40 -1.22 11.53
N GLY A 79 -2.29 -0.49 11.40
CA GLY A 79 -1.09 -0.73 12.21
C GLY A 79 0.06 -1.48 11.54
N ASN A 80 0.06 -1.66 10.22
CA ASN A 80 1.24 -2.04 9.43
C ASN A 80 1.42 -1.09 8.23
N PHE A 81 2.58 -1.19 7.56
CA PHE A 81 2.80 -0.58 6.24
C PHE A 81 2.29 -1.52 5.15
N ASP A 82 1.87 -0.99 4.00
CA ASP A 82 1.36 -1.83 2.90
C ASP A 82 2.45 -2.80 2.42
N MET A 83 3.69 -2.32 2.24
CA MET A 83 4.84 -3.18 1.97
C MET A 83 6.15 -2.61 2.55
N VAL A 84 7.10 -3.52 2.83
CA VAL A 84 8.47 -3.18 3.20
C VAL A 84 9.45 -4.06 2.44
N TYR A 85 10.50 -3.44 1.91
CA TYR A 85 11.57 -4.10 1.17
C TYR A 85 12.93 -3.80 1.80
N GLN A 86 13.89 -4.71 1.57
CA GLN A 86 15.26 -4.55 2.02
C GLN A 86 16.25 -5.09 0.99
N ASN A 87 17.35 -4.37 0.76
CA ASN A 87 18.48 -4.83 -0.05
C ASN A 87 19.55 -5.54 0.81
N SER A 88 20.63 -6.04 0.18
CA SER A 88 21.73 -6.72 0.90
C SER A 88 22.56 -5.80 1.81
N GLU A 89 22.56 -4.49 1.55
CA GLU A 89 23.28 -3.49 2.36
C GLU A 89 22.51 -3.13 3.64
N GLY A 90 21.22 -3.48 3.66
CA GLY A 90 20.31 -3.28 4.77
C GLY A 90 19.54 -1.97 4.68
N ASP A 91 19.55 -1.30 3.53
CA ASP A 91 18.66 -0.18 3.24
C ASP A 91 17.22 -0.69 3.14
N VAL A 92 16.27 0.20 3.39
CA VAL A 92 14.86 -0.15 3.48
C VAL A 92 14.03 0.77 2.61
N ILE A 93 13.06 0.18 1.90
CA ILE A 93 11.97 0.90 1.26
C ILE A 93 10.69 0.56 2.01
N ILE A 94 10.01 1.58 2.52
CA ILE A 94 8.66 1.50 3.07
C ILE A 94 7.70 2.01 1.99
N VAL A 95 6.58 1.34 1.76
CA VAL A 95 5.62 1.72 0.73
C VAL A 95 4.23 1.91 1.32
N GLU A 96 3.61 3.02 0.95
CA GLU A 96 2.17 3.26 1.03
C GLU A 96 1.58 3.20 -0.38
N ALA A 97 0.81 2.16 -0.65
CA ALA A 97 0.18 1.93 -1.95
C ALA A 97 -1.27 2.44 -1.94
N LYS A 98 -1.68 3.12 -3.01
CA LYS A 98 -3.05 3.64 -3.14
C LYS A 98 -3.59 3.33 -4.54
N GLY A 99 -4.67 2.55 -4.60
CA GLY A 99 -5.42 2.35 -5.84
C GLY A 99 -6.55 3.35 -5.98
N GLY A 100 -6.59 4.07 -7.10
CA GLY A 100 -7.57 5.11 -7.38
C GLY A 100 -7.23 6.43 -6.69
N LYS A 101 -8.21 7.02 -5.99
CA LYS A 101 -8.10 8.33 -5.32
C LYS A 101 -8.27 8.24 -3.80
N SER A 102 -7.89 7.10 -3.21
CA SER A 102 -8.00 6.90 -1.77
C SER A 102 -7.03 7.83 -1.05
N PRO A 103 -7.46 8.55 0.00
CA PRO A 103 -6.59 9.44 0.74
C PRO A 103 -5.55 8.65 1.55
N LEU A 104 -4.47 9.32 1.93
CA LEU A 104 -3.52 8.81 2.91
C LEU A 104 -4.17 8.65 4.28
N GLY A 105 -3.87 7.54 4.94
CA GLY A 105 -4.31 7.23 6.29
C GLY A 105 -3.67 8.16 7.33
N LYS A 106 -4.32 8.21 8.50
CA LYS A 106 -3.81 8.93 9.68
C LYS A 106 -3.84 8.00 10.89
N LYS A 107 -2.99 8.29 11.86
CA LYS A 107 -2.96 7.63 13.17
C LYS A 107 -2.87 8.69 14.26
N GLN A 108 -3.77 8.60 15.23
CA GLN A 108 -3.71 9.42 16.43
C GLN A 108 -2.60 8.90 17.35
N ILE A 109 -1.72 9.80 17.81
CA ILE A 109 -0.63 9.53 18.75
C ILE A 109 -0.70 10.61 19.83
N GLY A 110 -1.14 10.24 21.04
CA GLY A 110 -1.54 11.22 22.05
C GLY A 110 -2.73 12.05 21.55
N ASP A 111 -2.59 13.38 21.60
CA ASP A 111 -3.64 14.32 21.20
C ASP A 111 -3.51 14.83 19.75
N GLN A 112 -2.65 14.20 18.95
CA GLN A 112 -2.35 14.66 17.57
C GLN A 112 -2.50 13.54 16.54
N ASP A 113 -3.04 13.90 15.37
CA ASP A 113 -3.09 13.02 14.20
C ASP A 113 -1.84 13.17 13.34
N TYR A 114 -1.20 12.05 13.03
CA TYR A 114 -0.07 11.98 12.12
C TYR A 114 -0.47 11.23 10.85
N GLN A 115 -0.17 11.80 9.69
CA GLN A 115 -0.46 11.20 8.40
C GLN A 115 0.63 10.19 8.00
N GLN A 116 0.23 9.18 7.23
CA GLN A 116 1.15 8.37 6.42
C GLN A 116 2.16 9.26 5.69
N GLY A 117 3.40 8.78 5.57
CA GLY A 117 4.50 9.57 5.02
C GLY A 117 5.22 10.49 6.00
N THR A 118 4.82 10.57 7.28
CA THR A 118 5.56 11.33 8.30
C THR A 118 6.46 10.44 9.15
N LYS A 119 7.57 11.00 9.69
CA LYS A 119 8.50 10.29 10.58
C LYS A 119 7.81 9.70 11.80
N LYS A 120 6.97 10.49 12.49
CA LYS A 120 6.25 10.06 13.70
C LYS A 120 5.25 8.96 13.41
N TYR A 121 4.55 9.02 12.27
CA TYR A 121 3.70 7.94 11.82
C TYR A 121 4.51 6.66 11.59
N ALA A 122 5.62 6.75 10.83
CA ALA A 122 6.46 5.60 10.52
C ALA A 122 7.03 4.94 11.79
N GLN A 123 7.47 5.73 12.77
CA GLN A 123 7.92 5.24 14.07
C GLN A 123 6.81 4.49 14.81
N ALA A 124 5.61 5.08 14.91
CA ALA A 124 4.50 4.44 15.61
C ALA A 124 4.02 3.15 14.94
N ILE A 125 4.01 3.09 13.60
CA ILE A 125 3.68 1.86 12.88
C ILE A 125 4.79 0.81 13.07
N THR A 126 6.06 1.22 13.04
CA THR A 126 7.18 0.32 13.31
C THR A 126 7.07 -0.31 14.70
N GLU A 127 6.75 0.46 15.74
CA GLU A 127 6.51 -0.07 17.09
C GLU A 127 5.30 -1.02 17.13
N ASN A 128 4.19 -0.65 16.48
CA ASN A 128 3.03 -1.51 16.36
C ASN A 128 3.39 -2.87 15.75
N MET A 129 4.17 -2.88 14.67
CA MET A 129 4.58 -4.11 13.97
C MET A 129 5.53 -4.99 14.82
N LYS A 130 6.29 -4.43 15.76
CA LYS A 130 7.12 -5.22 16.70
C LYS A 130 6.27 -6.09 17.63
N GLY A 131 5.12 -5.57 18.05
CA GLY A 131 4.22 -6.23 19.00
C GLY A 131 3.24 -7.23 18.36
N ARG A 132 3.29 -7.46 17.04
CA ARG A 132 2.36 -8.36 16.34
C ARG A 132 2.90 -9.79 16.24
N ASP A 133 1.99 -10.75 16.16
CA ASP A 133 2.30 -12.17 16.01
C ASP A 133 2.76 -12.57 14.60
N THR A 134 2.52 -11.72 13.60
CA THR A 134 2.98 -11.95 12.22
C THR A 134 4.51 -11.87 12.13
N ALA A 135 5.15 -12.91 11.58
CA ALA A 135 6.60 -12.96 11.45
C ALA A 135 7.15 -11.87 10.50
N THR A 136 6.43 -11.56 9.41
CA THR A 136 6.84 -10.51 8.46
C THR A 136 6.73 -9.11 9.06
N ASP A 137 5.71 -8.84 9.89
CA ASP A 137 5.59 -7.57 10.63
C ASP A 137 6.84 -7.32 11.48
N ARG A 138 7.21 -8.30 12.33
CA ARG A 138 8.39 -8.19 13.19
C ARG A 138 9.69 -8.08 12.38
N LYS A 139 9.79 -8.82 11.27
CA LYS A 139 10.96 -8.76 10.36
C LYS A 139 11.12 -7.37 9.76
N ALA A 140 10.04 -6.79 9.25
CA ALA A 140 10.04 -5.44 8.70
C ALA A 140 10.38 -4.40 9.77
N ALA A 141 9.76 -4.48 10.94
CA ALA A 141 10.06 -3.55 12.03
C ALA A 141 11.53 -3.59 12.45
N LYS A 142 12.11 -4.79 12.58
CA LYS A 142 13.54 -4.97 12.88
C LYS A 142 14.45 -4.40 11.77
N ALA A 143 14.06 -4.55 10.50
CA ALA A 143 14.81 -4.00 9.37
C ALA A 143 14.81 -2.47 9.39
N ILE A 144 13.65 -1.85 9.60
CA ILE A 144 13.48 -0.39 9.70
C ILE A 144 14.30 0.17 10.87
N ASP A 145 14.19 -0.42 12.06
CA ASP A 145 14.97 -0.04 13.25
C ASP A 145 16.48 -0.07 12.98
N LYS A 146 16.95 -1.13 12.31
CA LYS A 146 18.37 -1.32 12.00
C LYS A 146 18.86 -0.29 10.99
N ALA A 147 18.07 0.01 9.96
CA ALA A 147 18.38 1.05 8.99
C ALA A 147 18.44 2.43 9.66
N ALA A 148 17.44 2.78 10.48
CA ALA A 148 17.35 4.07 11.15
C ALA A 148 18.53 4.36 12.11
N ARG A 149 19.11 3.31 12.72
CA ARG A 149 20.25 3.45 13.65
C ARG A 149 21.60 3.56 12.96
N ARG A 150 21.71 3.11 11.70
CA ARG A 150 22.99 3.05 10.97
C ARG A 150 23.10 4.26 10.06
N LYS A 151 24.07 5.15 10.32
CA LYS A 151 24.30 6.35 9.51
C LYS A 151 24.47 6.12 8.01
N LYS A 152 24.90 4.92 7.60
CA LYS A 152 25.12 4.56 6.20
C LYS A 152 23.89 3.99 5.49
N ASN A 153 22.88 3.57 6.25
CA ASN A 153 21.70 2.91 5.68
C ASN A 153 20.64 3.96 5.36
N GLU A 154 20.00 3.83 4.20
CA GLU A 154 18.91 4.70 3.77
C GLU A 154 17.54 4.08 4.13
N ILE A 155 16.58 4.94 4.47
CA ILE A 155 15.16 4.59 4.50
C ILE A 155 14.45 5.47 3.49
N LYS A 156 13.96 4.87 2.42
CA LYS A 156 13.05 5.53 1.47
C LYS A 156 11.62 5.26 1.89
N TYR A 157 10.79 6.29 1.94
CA TYR A 157 9.38 6.14 2.25
C TYR A 157 8.54 6.57 1.05
N LEU A 158 8.08 5.59 0.28
CA LEU A 158 7.40 5.83 -0.99
C LEU A 158 5.89 5.90 -0.83
N HIS A 159 5.30 6.89 -1.49
CA HIS A 159 3.89 6.91 -1.83
C HIS A 159 3.73 6.48 -3.29
N ILE A 160 3.01 5.37 -3.50
CA ILE A 160 2.77 4.84 -4.82
C ILE A 160 1.28 4.88 -5.13
N GLU A 161 0.91 5.79 -6.03
CA GLU A 161 -0.46 5.96 -6.50
C GLU A 161 -0.67 5.23 -7.82
N THR A 162 -1.79 4.51 -7.90
CA THR A 162 -2.21 3.79 -9.11
C THR A 162 -3.57 4.35 -9.54
N PRO A 163 -3.59 5.41 -10.37
CA PRO A 163 -4.83 5.96 -10.90
C PRO A 163 -5.62 4.89 -11.68
N ILE A 164 -6.91 4.78 -11.36
CA ILE A 164 -7.84 3.89 -12.05
C ILE A 164 -8.70 4.74 -12.98
N GLU A 165 -8.47 4.61 -14.29
CA GLU A 165 -9.21 5.31 -15.32
C GLU A 165 -10.50 4.55 -15.64
N LYS A 166 -11.65 5.24 -15.63
CA LYS A 166 -12.92 4.67 -16.08
C LYS A 166 -13.10 4.95 -17.58
N THR A 167 -13.37 3.91 -18.35
CA THR A 167 -13.63 3.97 -19.80
C THR A 167 -15.00 3.40 -20.13
N GLU A 168 -15.42 3.49 -21.39
CA GLU A 168 -16.66 2.85 -21.87
C GLU A 168 -16.61 1.32 -21.71
N GLN A 169 -15.43 0.72 -21.87
CA GLN A 169 -15.21 -0.73 -21.76
C GLN A 169 -14.96 -1.19 -20.32
N GLY A 170 -14.96 -0.27 -19.35
CA GLY A 170 -14.67 -0.54 -17.94
C GLY A 170 -13.45 0.20 -17.41
N SER A 171 -13.11 -0.06 -16.15
CA SER A 171 -11.94 0.51 -15.50
C SER A 171 -10.65 -0.14 -16.01
N ARG A 172 -9.57 0.63 -16.09
CA ARG A 172 -8.22 0.14 -16.38
C ARG A 172 -7.14 0.97 -15.66
N VAL A 173 -5.96 0.39 -15.54
CA VAL A 173 -4.75 1.07 -15.07
C VAL A 173 -3.84 1.37 -16.27
N ARG A 174 -3.35 2.61 -16.36
CA ARG A 174 -2.43 3.04 -17.44
C ARG A 174 -1.03 3.35 -16.94
N GLU A 175 -0.94 3.88 -15.74
CA GLU A 175 0.29 4.40 -15.15
C GLU A 175 0.32 4.11 -13.65
N VAL A 176 1.52 4.21 -13.08
CA VAL A 176 1.78 4.19 -11.65
C VAL A 176 2.65 5.40 -11.36
N LYS A 177 2.29 6.17 -10.34
CA LYS A 177 3.03 7.36 -9.91
C LYS A 177 3.77 7.03 -8.64
N ILE A 178 5.07 7.26 -8.64
CA ILE A 178 5.94 7.04 -7.49
C ILE A 178 6.39 8.41 -7.00
N SER A 179 6.22 8.65 -5.71
CA SER A 179 6.80 9.81 -5.01
C SER A 179 7.42 9.35 -3.70
N GLU A 180 8.40 10.08 -3.21
CA GLU A 180 9.03 9.83 -1.92
C GLU A 180 8.58 10.92 -0.93
N PHE A 181 8.17 10.50 0.26
CA PHE A 181 7.89 11.42 1.35
C PHE A 181 9.19 11.95 1.95
N ASP A 182 9.21 13.25 2.23
CA ASP A 182 10.27 13.82 3.06
C ASP A 182 9.95 13.57 4.53
N ILE A 183 10.66 12.61 5.13
CA ILE A 183 10.55 12.32 6.56
C ILE A 183 11.59 13.03 7.43
N GLY A 184 12.47 13.85 6.86
CA GLY A 184 13.58 14.49 7.57
C GLY A 184 14.57 13.48 8.15
N ARG A 185 15.81 13.50 7.67
CA ARG A 185 16.90 12.64 8.19
C ARG A 185 17.09 12.84 9.69
#